data_AF-A0A9D7Y7H8-F1
#
_entry.id   AF-A0A9D7Y7H8-F1
#
_cell.length_a   1.000
_cell.length_b   1.000
_cell.length_c   1.000
_cell.angle_alpha   90.00
_cell.angle_beta   90.00
_cell.angle_gamma   90.00
#
_symmetry.space_group_name_H-M   'P 1'
#
loop_
_entity.id
_entity.type
_entity.pdbx_description
1 polymer ?
#
loop_
_entity_poly.entity_id
_entity_poly.type
_entity_poly.pdbx_seq_one_letter_code
_entity_poly.pdbx_strand_id
1 'polypeptide(L)'
;MKKQMLFAAIAVVLVISLFFFGNTVAKKDPTIMPPARVAKTFNINDFITESKKKLTVSQAEYLSKLENSVTRGDVSSQQIKVYNALANFWKDSVKAL
;
A
#
# COMPACT_ATOMS: atom_id res chain seq x y z
N MET A 1 -10.65 -60.60 36.19
CA MET A 1 -10.71 -59.17 36.58
C MET A 1 -9.34 -58.51 36.74
N LYS A 2 -8.35 -59.07 37.46
CA LYS A 2 -7.02 -58.44 37.65
C LYS A 2 -6.22 -58.19 36.35
N LYS A 3 -6.27 -59.13 35.40
CA LYS A 3 -5.56 -58.99 34.10
C LYS A 3 -6.17 -57.92 33.20
N GLN A 4 -7.49 -57.76 33.22
CA GLN A 4 -8.19 -56.72 32.44
C GLN A 4 -7.86 -55.31 32.94
N MET A 5 -7.72 -55.13 34.26
CA MET A 5 -7.26 -53.85 34.83
C MET A 5 -5.82 -53.53 34.45
N LEU A 6 -4.94 -54.53 34.36
CA LEU A 6 -3.56 -54.33 33.91
C LEU A 6 -3.50 -53.91 32.44
N PHE A 7 -4.27 -54.55 31.57
CA PHE A 7 -4.37 -54.15 30.15
C PHE A 7 -4.96 -52.75 29.99
N ALA A 8 -5.99 -52.40 30.76
CA ALA A 8 -6.57 -51.06 30.75
C ALA A 8 -5.56 -50.00 31.20
N ALA A 9 -4.78 -50.27 32.25
CA ALA A 9 -3.74 -49.36 32.73
C ALA A 9 -2.64 -49.15 31.67
N ILE A 10 -2.20 -50.22 31.01
CA ILE A 10 -1.19 -50.13 29.93
C ILE A 10 -1.74 -49.32 28.74
N ALA A 11 -3.00 -49.53 28.36
CA ALA A 11 -3.62 -48.78 27.27
C ALA A 11 -3.70 -47.28 27.58
N VAL A 12 -4.07 -46.92 28.80
CA VAL A 12 -4.12 -45.50 29.24
C VAL A 12 -2.73 -44.88 29.22
N VAL A 13 -1.71 -45.56 29.73
CA VAL A 13 -0.32 -45.08 29.72
C VAL A 13 0.20 -44.88 28.30
N LEU A 14 -0.16 -45.77 27.37
CA LEU A 14 0.25 -45.69 25.98
C LEU A 14 -0.40 -44.50 25.25
N VAL A 15 -1.67 -44.23 25.50
CA VAL A 15 -2.38 -43.05 24.96
C VAL A 15 -1.77 -41.76 25.49
N ILE A 16 -1.48 -41.69 26.80
CA ILE A 16 -0.84 -40.51 27.41
C ILE A 16 0.55 -40.29 26.80
N SER A 17 1.34 -41.35 26.66
CA SER A 17 2.68 -41.26 26.06
C SER A 17 2.62 -40.76 24.62
N LEU A 18 1.70 -41.27 23.81
CA LEU A 18 1.52 -40.79 22.43
C LEU A 18 0.99 -39.35 22.36
N PHE A 19 0.19 -38.90 23.33
CA PHE A 19 -0.29 -37.53 23.36
C PHE A 19 0.82 -36.53 23.69
N PHE A 20 1.66 -36.83 24.69
CA PHE A 20 2.73 -35.93 25.13
C PHE A 20 4.03 -36.05 24.31
N PHE A 21 4.38 -37.24 23.83
CA PHE A 21 5.60 -37.49 23.04
C PHE A 21 5.34 -37.65 21.54
N GLY A 22 4.07 -37.72 21.12
CA GLY A 22 3.73 -37.73 19.71
C GLY A 22 4.03 -36.38 19.07
N ASN A 23 4.65 -36.40 17.90
CA ASN A 23 4.88 -35.22 17.07
C ASN A 23 3.55 -34.76 16.45
N THR A 24 2.64 -34.20 17.27
CA THR A 24 1.28 -33.78 16.88
C THR A 24 1.23 -32.42 16.22
N VAL A 25 2.37 -31.73 16.11
CA VAL A 25 2.50 -30.47 15.39
C VAL A 25 3.28 -30.69 14.10
N ALA A 26 2.67 -30.33 12.97
CA ALA A 26 3.36 -30.29 11.69
C ALA A 26 4.56 -29.34 11.81
N LYS A 27 5.77 -29.83 11.52
CA LYS A 27 6.95 -28.98 11.43
C LYS A 27 6.70 -27.99 10.30
N LYS A 28 6.65 -26.71 10.63
CA LYS A 28 6.56 -25.63 9.65
C LYS A 28 7.89 -25.59 8.89
N ASP A 29 7.90 -26.05 7.66
CA ASP A 29 9.03 -25.81 6.77
C ASP A 29 9.23 -24.29 6.61
N PRO A 30 10.48 -23.80 6.61
CA PRO A 30 10.76 -22.41 6.33
C PRO A 30 10.31 -22.12 4.90
N THR A 31 9.17 -21.44 4.77
CA THR A 31 8.70 -20.92 3.49
C THR A 31 9.74 -19.95 2.97
N ILE A 32 10.43 -20.30 1.89
CA ILE A 32 11.29 -19.38 1.15
C ILE A 32 10.36 -18.33 0.55
N MET A 33 10.33 -17.14 1.14
CA MET A 33 9.61 -16.00 0.58
C MET A 33 10.25 -15.64 -0.78
N PRO A 34 9.46 -15.53 -1.86
CA PRO A 34 9.94 -14.95 -3.11
C PRO A 34 10.55 -13.57 -2.84
N PRO A 35 11.58 -13.15 -3.59
CA PRO A 35 12.13 -11.81 -3.45
C PRO A 35 11.00 -10.79 -3.62
N ALA A 36 10.90 -9.86 -2.67
CA ALA A 36 9.92 -8.79 -2.70
C ALA A 36 10.03 -8.07 -4.04
N ARG A 37 8.94 -8.02 -4.81
CA ARG A 37 8.88 -7.20 -6.01
C ARG A 37 9.07 -5.76 -5.56
N VAL A 38 10.16 -5.14 -5.97
CA VAL A 38 10.37 -3.71 -5.76
C VAL A 38 9.27 -3.00 -6.53
N ALA A 39 8.24 -2.55 -5.81
CA ALA A 39 7.20 -1.73 -6.39
C ALA A 39 7.87 -0.46 -6.92
N LYS A 40 7.59 -0.09 -8.18
CA LYS A 40 8.00 1.23 -8.67
C LYS A 40 7.34 2.28 -7.78
N THR A 41 8.14 2.95 -6.96
CA THR A 41 7.69 4.10 -6.19
C THR A 41 7.39 5.22 -7.16
N PHE A 42 6.12 5.58 -7.28
CA PHE A 42 5.71 6.74 -8.04
C PHE A 42 5.89 7.99 -7.18
N ASN A 43 6.71 8.93 -7.65
CA ASN A 43 6.85 10.24 -7.03
C ASN A 43 6.08 11.28 -7.85
N ILE A 44 5.00 11.79 -7.27
CA ILE A 44 4.15 12.79 -7.93
C ILE A 44 4.89 14.10 -8.21
N ASN A 45 5.86 14.48 -7.38
CA ASN A 45 6.61 15.73 -7.54
C ASN A 45 7.52 15.69 -8.77
N ASP A 46 8.17 14.54 -8.99
CA ASP A 46 9.03 14.32 -10.15
C ASP A 46 8.19 14.35 -11.43
N PHE A 47 7.03 13.68 -11.42
CA PHE A 47 6.10 13.67 -12.54
C PHE A 47 5.57 15.07 -12.90
N ILE A 48 5.19 15.87 -11.90
CA ILE A 48 4.73 17.25 -12.13
C ILE A 48 5.88 18.10 -12.70
N THR A 49 7.10 17.94 -12.17
CA THR A 49 8.28 18.66 -12.65
C THR A 49 8.60 18.34 -14.10
N GLU A 50 8.55 17.06 -14.49
CA GLU A 50 8.72 16.63 -15.87
C GLU A 50 7.60 17.15 -16.78
N SER A 51 6.36 17.13 -16.29
CA SER A 51 5.20 17.62 -17.04
C SER A 51 5.27 19.13 -17.28
N LYS A 52 5.70 19.93 -16.28
CA LYS A 52 5.92 21.38 -16.43
C LYS A 52 6.96 21.71 -17.52
N LYS A 53 7.97 20.84 -17.75
CA LYS A 53 8.97 21.03 -18.83
C LYS A 53 8.40 20.87 -20.23
N LYS A 54 7.31 20.12 -20.38
CA LYS A 54 6.60 19.96 -21.66
C LYS A 54 5.61 21.10 -21.93
N LEU A 55 5.49 22.02 -20.97
CA LEU A 55 4.80 23.30 -21.00
C LEU A 55 5.10 24.12 -22.28
N THR A 56 4.12 24.54 -23.08
CA THR A 56 4.37 25.69 -23.98
C THR A 56 4.55 26.96 -23.15
N VAL A 57 5.21 27.98 -23.70
CA VAL A 57 5.46 29.25 -22.98
C VAL A 57 4.16 29.90 -22.50
N SER A 58 3.11 29.90 -23.32
CA SER A 58 1.81 30.45 -22.97
C SER A 58 1.10 29.65 -21.86
N GLN A 59 1.23 28.32 -21.86
CA GLN A 59 0.69 27.46 -20.80
C GLN A 59 1.43 27.65 -19.48
N ALA A 60 2.76 27.78 -19.51
CA ALA A 60 3.57 28.03 -18.33
C ALA A 60 3.24 29.40 -17.69
N GLU A 61 3.03 30.44 -18.50
CA GLU A 61 2.63 31.75 -18.03
C GLU A 61 1.22 31.72 -17.40
N TYR A 62 0.26 31.04 -18.04
CA TYR A 62 -1.07 30.85 -17.48
C TYR A 62 -1.04 30.11 -16.14
N LEU A 63 -0.26 29.02 -16.05
CA LEU A 63 -0.08 28.26 -14.82
C LEU A 63 0.53 29.13 -13.71
N SER A 64 1.55 29.93 -14.02
CA SER A 64 2.19 30.84 -13.06
C SER A 64 1.24 31.92 -12.54
N LYS A 65 0.40 32.49 -13.42
CA LYS A 65 -0.66 33.44 -13.02
C LYS A 65 -1.64 32.79 -12.05
N LEU A 66 -2.02 31.54 -12.32
CA LEU A 66 -2.98 30.82 -11.49
C LEU A 66 -2.40 30.48 -10.11
N GLU A 67 -1.15 30.01 -10.06
CA GLU A 67 -0.41 29.73 -8.81
C GLU A 67 -0.28 30.97 -7.92
N ASN A 68 -0.11 32.16 -8.52
CA ASN A 68 0.06 33.43 -7.80
C ASN A 68 -1.24 34.24 -7.60
N SER A 69 -2.38 33.74 -8.10
CA SER A 69 -3.64 34.51 -8.09
C SER A 69 -4.36 34.54 -6.74
N VAL A 70 -3.99 33.65 -5.80
CA VAL A 70 -4.53 33.68 -4.43
C VAL A 70 -3.88 34.83 -3.68
N THR A 71 -4.64 35.91 -3.46
CA THR A 71 -4.16 37.13 -2.80
C THR A 71 -4.93 37.40 -1.51
N ARG A 72 -4.25 38.03 -0.55
CA ARG A 72 -4.70 38.16 0.84
C ARG A 72 -6.06 38.87 0.92
N GLY A 73 -7.07 38.14 1.38
CA GLY A 73 -8.47 38.55 1.38
C GLY A 73 -9.34 37.31 1.63
N ASP A 74 -10.27 37.02 0.72
CA ASP A 74 -11.07 35.78 0.74
C ASP A 74 -10.26 34.59 0.20
N VAL A 75 -9.28 34.15 1.00
CA VAL A 75 -8.35 33.07 0.62
C VAL A 75 -9.08 31.75 0.36
N SER A 76 -10.17 31.47 1.08
CA SER A 76 -10.89 30.20 0.94
C SER A 76 -11.69 30.12 -0.37
N SER A 77 -12.46 31.14 -0.72
CA SER A 77 -13.21 31.10 -1.99
C SER A 77 -12.29 31.20 -3.21
N GLN A 78 -11.19 31.95 -3.09
CA GLN A 78 -10.16 32.06 -4.12
C GLN A 78 -9.43 30.73 -4.31
N GLN A 79 -9.03 30.05 -3.23
CA GLN A 79 -8.40 28.74 -3.30
C GLN A 79 -9.27 27.73 -4.05
N ILE A 80 -10.58 27.68 -3.77
CA ILE A 80 -11.50 26.77 -4.46
C ILE A 80 -11.52 27.06 -5.96
N LYS A 81 -11.62 28.34 -6.36
CA LYS A 81 -11.60 28.72 -7.78
C LYS A 81 -10.27 28.35 -8.45
N VAL A 82 -9.15 28.62 -7.77
CA VAL A 82 -7.80 28.36 -8.26
C VAL A 82 -7.53 26.86 -8.39
N TYR A 83 -7.93 26.05 -7.41
CA TYR A 83 -7.80 24.60 -7.48
C TYR A 83 -8.65 23.98 -8.59
N ASN A 84 -9.88 24.46 -8.78
CA ASN A 84 -10.71 24.02 -9.92
C ASN A 84 -10.07 24.39 -11.26
N ALA A 85 -9.54 25.61 -11.38
CA ALA A 85 -8.86 26.04 -12.60
C ALA A 85 -7.55 25.26 -12.85
N LEU A 86 -6.79 24.91 -11.80
CA LEU A 86 -5.60 24.07 -11.89
C LEU A 86 -5.98 22.66 -12.33
N ALA A 87 -7.04 22.08 -11.76
CA ALA A 87 -7.54 20.77 -12.14
C ALA A 87 -7.98 20.73 -13.61
N ASN A 88 -8.70 21.76 -14.07
CA ASN A 88 -9.10 21.88 -15.48
C ASN A 88 -7.89 22.04 -16.41
N PHE A 89 -6.91 22.86 -16.03
CA PHE A 89 -5.67 23.02 -16.80
C PHE A 89 -4.92 21.70 -16.96
N TRP A 90 -4.71 20.96 -15.86
CA TRP A 90 -4.02 19.68 -15.92
C TRP A 90 -4.84 18.59 -16.63
N LYS A 91 -6.17 18.61 -16.53
CA LYS A 91 -7.07 17.72 -17.28
C LYS A 91 -6.90 17.87 -18.79
N ASP A 92 -6.81 19.10 -19.29
CA ASP A 92 -6.60 19.36 -20.71
C ASP A 92 -5.13 19.13 -21.14
N SER A 93 -4.18 19.35 -20.22
CA SER A 93 -2.76 19.07 -20.44
C SER A 93 -2.45 17.57 -20.56
N VAL A 94 -3.21 16.71 -19.85
CA VAL A 94 -3.09 15.24 -19.94
C VAL A 94 -3.54 14.72 -21.31
N LYS A 95 -4.44 15.40 -22.03
CA LYS A 95 -4.81 15.02 -23.39
C LYS A 95 -3.73 15.37 -24.44
N ALA A 96 -2.80 16.24 -24.09
CA ALA A 96 -1.71 16.67 -24.96
C ALA A 96 -0.40 15.87 -24.73
N LEU A 97 -0.39 14.98 -23.73
CA LEU A 97 0.68 14.02 -23.45
C LEU A 97 0.48 12.70 -24.21
#